data_AF-A0A661UHR7-F1
#
_entry.id   AF-A0A661UHR7-F1
#
_cell.length_a   1.000
_cell.length_b   1.000
_cell.length_c   1.000
_cell.angle_alpha   90.00
_cell.angle_beta   90.00
_cell.angle_gamma   90.00
#
_symmetry.space_group_name_H-M   'P 1'
#
loop_
_entity.id
_entity.type
_entity.pdbx_description
1 polymer ?
#
loop_
_entity_poly.entity_id
_entity_poly.type
_entity_poly.pdbx_seq_one_letter_code
_entity_poly.pdbx_strand_id
1 'polypeptide(L)'
;MKRILILLIIITAFITSCNDSTDPQEDYLTLKISPSDQTVNVDDQVTFSVILKNAENLFAFSTELLFNGNIIELPENAVVAGDSWGENSILTTVNEIDRLNITVGLIQSSNVDAINGDITLFSFTLQGKAIG
;
A
#
# COMPACT_ATOMS: atom_id res chain seq x y z
N MET A 1 -21.16 -66.70 -0.28
CA MET A 1 -20.21 -65.61 0.09
C MET A 1 -20.92 -64.28 -0.18
N LYS A 2 -21.12 -63.48 0.88
CA LYS A 2 -21.81 -62.18 0.86
C LYS A 2 -20.94 -61.11 0.22
N ARG A 3 -21.53 -60.21 -0.58
CA ARG A 3 -21.03 -58.85 -0.80
C ARG A 3 -22.22 -57.89 -0.87
N ILE A 4 -22.44 -57.17 0.21
CA ILE A 4 -23.35 -56.03 0.29
C ILE A 4 -22.54 -54.81 -0.16
N LEU A 5 -23.02 -54.10 -1.17
CA LEU A 5 -22.45 -52.85 -1.63
C LEU A 5 -23.15 -51.71 -0.86
N ILE A 6 -22.46 -51.11 0.11
CA ILE A 6 -22.93 -49.92 0.82
C ILE A 6 -22.32 -48.71 0.12
N LEU A 7 -23.15 -47.91 -0.56
CA LEU A 7 -22.74 -46.63 -1.12
C LEU A 7 -22.77 -45.57 0.01
N LEU A 8 -21.65 -45.41 0.69
CA LEU A 8 -21.42 -44.34 1.66
C LEU A 8 -20.99 -43.08 0.89
N ILE A 9 -21.95 -42.19 0.60
CA ILE A 9 -21.62 -40.81 0.21
C ILE A 9 -21.20 -40.11 1.51
N ILE A 10 -19.93 -40.23 1.85
CA ILE A 10 -19.31 -39.38 2.86
C ILE A 10 -19.12 -38.03 2.19
N ILE A 11 -20.05 -37.10 2.48
CA ILE A 11 -19.79 -35.67 2.31
C ILE A 11 -18.66 -35.38 3.28
N THR A 12 -17.41 -35.48 2.82
CA THR A 12 -16.29 -34.91 3.55
C THR A 12 -16.48 -33.41 3.48
N ALA A 13 -17.17 -32.88 4.50
CA ALA A 13 -17.09 -31.50 4.88
C ALA A 13 -15.60 -31.12 4.84
N PHE A 14 -15.30 -30.06 4.09
CA PHE A 14 -14.08 -29.30 4.24
C PHE A 14 -13.95 -28.98 5.72
N ILE A 15 -13.18 -29.78 6.46
CA ILE A 15 -12.53 -29.30 7.67
C ILE A 15 -11.36 -28.50 7.12
N THR A 16 -11.63 -27.27 6.68
CA THR A 16 -10.61 -26.24 6.77
C THR A 16 -10.23 -26.24 8.24
N SER A 17 -9.10 -26.84 8.56
CA SER A 17 -8.39 -26.49 9.78
C SER A 17 -8.08 -25.00 9.62
N CYS A 18 -8.98 -24.15 10.09
CA CYS A 18 -8.62 -22.83 10.57
C CYS A 18 -7.67 -23.08 11.74
N ASN A 19 -6.40 -23.33 11.42
CA ASN A 19 -5.35 -22.93 12.32
C ASN A 19 -5.33 -21.41 12.25
N ASP A 20 -6.23 -20.77 12.99
CA ASP A 20 -6.10 -19.36 13.30
C ASP A 20 -4.91 -19.25 14.25
N SER A 21 -3.72 -19.28 13.66
CA SER A 21 -2.54 -18.70 14.27
C SER A 21 -2.86 -17.22 14.47
N THR A 22 -3.06 -16.81 15.71
CA THR A 22 -3.18 -15.40 16.08
C THR A 22 -1.83 -14.69 16.09
N ASP A 23 -0.74 -15.41 15.82
CA ASP A 23 0.57 -14.79 15.61
C ASP A 23 0.56 -14.07 14.25
N PRO A 24 0.90 -12.78 14.20
CA PRO A 24 1.07 -12.08 12.93
C PRO A 24 2.13 -12.82 12.14
N GLN A 25 1.72 -13.47 11.05
CA GLN A 25 2.65 -14.10 10.11
C GLN A 25 3.52 -12.98 9.53
N GLU A 26 4.82 -13.02 9.84
CA GLU A 26 5.80 -11.98 9.47
C GLU A 26 5.97 -11.81 7.95
N ASP A 27 5.40 -12.71 7.15
CA ASP A 27 5.56 -12.79 5.69
C ASP A 27 4.41 -12.17 4.88
N TYR A 28 3.41 -11.55 5.52
CA TYR A 28 2.31 -10.94 4.76
C TYR A 28 2.71 -9.63 4.08
N LEU A 29 2.24 -9.46 2.84
CA LEU A 29 2.26 -8.17 2.13
C LEU A 29 1.53 -7.13 2.99
N THR A 30 2.27 -6.13 3.48
CA THR A 30 1.73 -5.15 4.44
C THR A 30 2.03 -3.73 4.01
N LEU A 31 1.01 -2.88 3.94
CA LEU A 31 1.15 -1.44 3.70
C LEU A 31 1.20 -0.71 5.05
N LYS A 32 2.19 0.16 5.23
CA LYS A 32 2.38 0.98 6.43
C LYS A 32 2.58 2.44 6.04
N ILE A 33 1.93 3.34 6.77
CA ILE A 33 2.21 4.77 6.72
C ILE A 33 3.01 5.15 7.97
N SER A 34 4.06 5.94 7.81
CA SER A 34 4.96 6.34 8.90
C SER A 34 5.28 7.85 8.84
N PRO A 35 5.04 8.62 9.91
CA PRO A 35 4.34 8.22 11.13
C PRO A 35 2.88 7.83 10.84
N SER A 36 2.28 6.99 11.69
CA SER A 36 0.85 6.64 11.55
C SER A 36 -0.07 7.75 12.03
N ASP A 37 0.40 8.56 12.97
CA ASP A 37 -0.30 9.68 13.59
C ASP A 37 0.68 10.82 13.80
N GLN A 38 0.24 12.04 13.48
CA GLN A 38 1.06 13.24 13.64
C GLN A 38 0.16 14.48 13.72
N THR A 39 0.61 15.47 14.50
CA THR A 39 -0.01 16.81 14.49
C THR A 39 0.60 17.64 13.37
N VAL A 40 -0.25 18.21 12.52
CA VAL A 40 0.13 19.20 11.50
C VAL A 40 -0.36 20.56 11.98
N ASN A 41 0.54 21.45 12.38
CA ASN A 41 0.15 22.81 12.77
C ASN A 41 -0.09 23.66 11.50
N VAL A 42 -0.76 24.79 11.69
CA VAL A 42 -0.91 25.82 10.65
C VAL A 42 0.47 26.24 10.15
N ASP A 43 0.62 26.34 8.84
CA ASP A 43 1.83 26.70 8.09
C ASP A 43 3.01 25.70 8.22
N ASP A 44 2.89 24.67 9.06
CA ASP A 44 3.88 23.60 9.17
C ASP A 44 3.67 22.54 8.09
N GLN A 45 4.77 22.03 7.55
CA GLN A 45 4.79 20.89 6.64
C GLN A 45 5.22 19.61 7.36
N VAL A 46 4.51 18.52 7.09
CA VAL A 46 4.78 17.19 7.66
C VAL A 46 4.82 16.16 6.56
N THR A 47 5.90 15.38 6.52
CA THR A 47 6.09 14.30 5.54
C THR A 47 5.78 12.93 6.15
N PHE A 48 5.05 12.13 5.39
CA PHE A 48 4.70 10.75 5.67
C PHE A 48 5.35 9.85 4.63
N SER A 49 5.83 8.68 5.04
CA SER A 49 6.33 7.64 4.14
C SER A 49 5.31 6.51 4.03
N VAL A 50 5.04 6.09 2.80
CA VAL A 50 4.23 4.90 2.50
C VAL A 50 5.18 3.75 2.18
N ILE A 51 5.15 2.72 3.02
CA ILE A 51 6.08 1.60 3.03
C ILE A 51 5.28 0.33 2.77
N LEU A 52 5.71 -0.47 1.80
CA LEU A 52 5.22 -1.83 1.58
C LEU A 52 6.25 -2.81 2.12
N LYS A 53 5.79 -3.78 2.89
CA LYS A 53 6.58 -4.88 3.43
C LYS A 53 6.28 -6.16 2.67
N ASN A 54 7.31 -6.98 2.46
CA ASN A 54 7.20 -8.27 1.78
C ASN A 54 6.56 -8.18 0.38
N ALA A 55 6.98 -7.21 -0.43
CA ALA A 55 6.55 -7.12 -1.81
C ALA A 55 7.09 -8.30 -2.62
N GLU A 56 6.25 -8.90 -3.46
CA GLU A 56 6.67 -9.92 -4.44
C GLU A 56 6.27 -9.46 -5.83
N ASN A 57 7.24 -9.40 -6.74
CA ASN A 57 7.08 -8.99 -8.13
C ASN A 57 6.30 -7.67 -8.30
N LEU A 58 6.56 -6.67 -7.45
CA LEU A 58 5.92 -5.36 -7.54
C LEU A 58 6.43 -4.59 -8.75
N PHE A 59 5.52 -4.16 -9.61
CA PHE A 59 5.83 -3.35 -10.78
C PHE A 59 5.39 -1.89 -10.63
N ALA A 60 4.18 -1.68 -10.13
CA ALA A 60 3.60 -0.36 -9.93
C ALA A 60 2.63 -0.40 -8.75
N PHE A 61 2.41 0.77 -8.16
CA PHE A 61 1.45 0.98 -7.09
C PHE A 61 0.66 2.26 -7.36
N SER A 62 -0.65 2.19 -7.16
CA SER A 62 -1.55 3.32 -7.32
C SER A 62 -2.45 3.42 -6.08
N THR A 63 -2.66 4.64 -5.60
CA THR A 63 -3.49 4.91 -4.43
C THR A 63 -4.15 6.29 -4.53
N GLU A 64 -5.20 6.45 -3.73
CA GLU A 64 -5.88 7.71 -3.48
C GLU A 64 -5.65 8.10 -2.02
N LEU A 65 -5.27 9.35 -1.76
CA LEU A 65 -5.25 9.95 -0.43
C LEU A 65 -6.43 10.92 -0.31
N LEU A 66 -7.23 10.76 0.74
CA LEU A 66 -8.35 11.62 1.06
C LEU A 66 -7.99 12.49 2.27
N PHE A 67 -8.30 13.78 2.21
CA PHE A 67 -8.04 14.74 3.29
C PHE A 67 -9.08 15.86 3.31
N ASN A 68 -9.17 16.62 4.41
CA ASN A 68 -10.06 17.76 4.49
C ASN A 68 -9.33 19.04 4.03
N GLY A 69 -9.62 19.51 2.81
CA GLY A 69 -8.99 20.68 2.18
C GLY A 69 -9.36 22.03 2.81
N ASN A 70 -10.25 22.04 3.81
CA ASN A 70 -10.48 23.22 4.64
C ASN A 70 -9.40 23.41 5.70
N ILE A 71 -8.67 22.35 6.07
CA ILE A 71 -7.66 22.37 7.14
C ILE A 71 -6.28 21.88 6.69
N ILE A 72 -6.21 21.13 5.59
CA ILE A 72 -4.96 20.64 4.97
C ILE A 72 -4.85 21.23 3.56
N GLU A 73 -3.63 21.58 3.17
CA GLU A 73 -3.28 21.86 1.78
C GLU A 73 -2.05 21.04 1.36
N LEU A 74 -1.86 20.91 0.06
CA LEU A 74 -0.74 20.20 -0.53
C LEU A 74 0.32 21.22 -0.97
N PRO A 75 1.55 21.17 -0.45
CA PRO A 75 2.63 22.00 -0.95
C PRO A 75 2.99 21.65 -2.40
N GLU A 76 3.75 22.51 -3.06
CA GLU A 76 4.33 22.17 -4.36
C GLU A 76 5.22 20.92 -4.23
N ASN A 77 5.11 20.00 -5.18
CA ASN A 77 5.82 18.72 -5.17
C ASN A 77 5.55 17.90 -3.89
N ALA A 78 4.30 17.89 -3.43
CA ALA A 78 3.85 17.15 -2.24
C ALA A 78 4.13 15.64 -2.26
N VAL A 79 4.60 15.04 -3.36
CA VAL A 79 4.89 13.61 -3.45
C VAL A 79 6.27 13.39 -4.04
N VAL A 80 7.03 12.50 -3.42
CA VAL A 80 8.35 12.06 -3.89
C VAL A 80 8.34 10.54 -3.97
N ALA A 81 8.71 9.99 -5.13
CA ALA A 81 8.86 8.54 -5.29
C ALA A 81 9.99 8.01 -4.39
N GLY A 82 9.85 6.80 -3.87
CA GLY A 82 10.91 6.18 -3.07
C GLY A 82 12.09 5.69 -3.93
N ASP A 83 13.27 5.63 -3.33
CA ASP A 83 14.52 5.29 -4.04
C ASP A 83 14.51 3.88 -4.67
N SER A 84 13.70 2.96 -4.14
CA SER A 84 13.60 1.59 -4.62
C SER A 84 13.10 1.48 -6.06
N TRP A 85 12.47 2.52 -6.62
CA TRP A 85 12.06 2.56 -8.03
C TRP A 85 13.22 2.82 -9.01
N GLY A 86 14.41 3.18 -8.51
CA GLY A 86 15.60 3.49 -9.31
C GLY A 86 15.69 4.96 -9.75
N GLU A 87 16.74 5.29 -10.52
CA GLU A 87 17.03 6.67 -10.96
C GLU A 87 15.92 7.29 -11.83
N ASN A 88 15.19 6.46 -12.57
CA ASN A 88 14.03 6.87 -13.35
C ASN A 88 12.83 6.04 -12.92
N SER A 89 11.74 6.71 -12.55
CA SER A 89 10.50 6.07 -12.15
C SER A 89 9.30 6.73 -12.81
N ILE A 90 8.20 5.99 -12.89
CA ILE A 90 6.90 6.58 -13.12
C ILE A 90 6.50 7.24 -11.80
N LEU A 91 6.26 8.54 -11.82
CA LEU A 91 5.54 9.25 -10.76
C LEU A 91 4.49 10.13 -11.43
N THR A 92 3.23 9.87 -11.12
CA THR A 92 2.11 10.68 -11.59
C THR A 92 1.24 11.04 -10.40
N THR A 93 0.95 12.33 -10.27
CA THR A 93 0.04 12.86 -9.26
C THR A 93 -1.09 13.62 -9.93
N VAL A 94 -2.32 13.40 -9.45
CA VAL A 94 -3.49 14.17 -9.87
C VAL A 94 -4.11 14.76 -8.61
N ASN A 95 -3.96 16.06 -8.46
CA ASN A 95 -4.52 16.84 -7.36
C ASN A 95 -5.94 17.28 -7.72
N GLU A 96 -6.89 16.92 -6.85
CA GLU A 96 -8.29 17.31 -6.94
C GLU A 96 -8.73 17.88 -5.58
N ILE A 97 -9.95 18.41 -5.51
CA ILE A 97 -10.49 18.92 -4.25
C ILE A 97 -10.54 17.75 -3.25
N ASP A 98 -9.91 17.94 -2.08
CA ASP A 98 -9.89 17.00 -0.95
C ASP A 98 -9.25 15.63 -1.25
N ARG A 99 -8.54 15.52 -2.38
CA ARG A 99 -8.02 14.25 -2.89
C ARG A 99 -6.70 14.40 -3.63
N LEU A 100 -5.82 13.43 -3.41
CA LEU A 100 -4.59 13.26 -4.18
C LEU A 100 -4.47 11.83 -4.70
N ASN A 101 -4.53 11.66 -6.02
CA ASN A 101 -4.25 10.38 -6.66
C ASN A 101 -2.75 10.28 -6.95
N ILE A 102 -2.14 9.15 -6.60
CA ILE A 102 -0.70 8.92 -6.73
C ILE A 102 -0.50 7.60 -7.45
N THR A 103 0.34 7.60 -8.47
CA THR A 103 0.85 6.39 -9.11
C THR A 103 2.36 6.43 -9.13
N VAL A 104 2.99 5.37 -8.63
CA VAL A 104 4.43 5.13 -8.72
C VAL A 104 4.69 3.79 -9.41
N GLY A 105 5.81 3.69 -10.13
CA GLY A 105 6.14 2.43 -10.80
C GLY A 105 7.52 2.44 -11.43
N LEU A 106 7.96 1.25 -11.82
CA LEU A 106 9.17 1.08 -12.62
C LEU A 106 8.93 1.53 -14.07
N ILE A 107 9.94 2.10 -14.70
CA ILE A 107 10.03 2.14 -16.16
C ILE A 107 10.71 0.84 -16.57
N GLN A 108 9.97 -0.09 -17.19
CA GLN A 108 10.53 -1.39 -17.57
C GLN A 108 11.53 -1.24 -18.71
N SER A 109 12.71 -1.81 -18.49
CA SER A 109 13.70 -2.12 -19.52
C SER A 109 13.56 -3.56 -20.02
N SER A 110 12.92 -4.43 -19.24
CA SER A 110 12.66 -5.84 -19.56
C SER A 110 11.31 -6.32 -19.01
N ASN A 111 10.84 -7.47 -19.48
CA ASN A 111 9.60 -8.09 -19.02
C ASN A 111 9.73 -8.81 -17.65
N VAL A 112 10.89 -8.77 -17.02
CA VAL A 112 11.15 -9.38 -15.70
C VAL A 112 11.51 -8.35 -14.64
N ASP A 113 11.48 -7.05 -14.98
CA ASP A 113 11.76 -5.97 -14.04
C ASP A 113 10.65 -5.88 -13.00
N ALA A 114 11.00 -6.18 -11.74
CA ALA A 114 10.11 -6.08 -10.59
C ALA A 114 10.88 -5.88 -9.29
N ILE A 115 10.23 -5.32 -8.29
CA ILE A 115 10.78 -5.10 -6.95
C ILE A 115 10.27 -6.19 -6.01
N ASN A 116 11.19 -6.74 -5.22
CA ASN A 116 10.90 -7.70 -4.16
C ASN A 116 11.41 -7.19 -2.82
N GLY A 117 10.73 -7.56 -1.73
CA GLY A 117 11.08 -7.21 -0.35
C GLY A 117 10.43 -5.92 0.14
N ASP A 118 11.05 -5.31 1.14
CA ASP A 118 10.56 -4.07 1.75
C ASP A 118 10.91 -2.85 0.90
N ILE A 119 9.91 -2.02 0.61
CA ILE A 119 10.05 -0.84 -0.24
C ILE A 119 9.34 0.36 0.37
N THR A 120 9.97 1.53 0.32
CA THR A 120 9.25 2.80 0.42
C THR A 120 8.66 3.10 -0.97
N LEU A 121 7.34 3.08 -1.08
CA LEU A 121 6.65 3.35 -2.34
C LEU A 121 6.78 4.82 -2.71
N PHE A 122 6.48 5.72 -1.78
CA PHE A 122 6.64 7.16 -1.92
C PHE A 122 6.56 7.81 -0.55
N SER A 123 6.97 9.07 -0.48
CA SER A 123 6.60 9.97 0.60
C SER A 123 5.63 11.02 0.09
N PHE A 124 4.76 11.49 0.98
CA PHE A 124 3.88 12.62 0.72
C PHE A 124 3.95 13.63 1.86
N THR A 125 3.83 14.92 1.52
CA THR A 125 3.88 16.03 2.46
C THR A 125 2.53 16.71 2.52
N LEU A 126 2.03 16.95 3.73
CA LEU A 126 0.83 17.73 4.00
C LEU A 126 1.23 19.03 4.71
N GLN A 127 0.47 20.10 4.47
CA GLN A 127 0.63 21.39 5.15
C GLN A 127 -0.67 21.78 5.85
N GLY A 128 -0.57 22.31 7.08
CA GLY A 128 -1.73 22.84 7.79
C GLY A 128 -2.15 24.19 7.20
N LYS A 129 -3.42 24.32 6.84
CA LYS A 129 -3.94 25.52 6.19
C LYS A 129 -4.23 26.62 7.22
N ALA A 130 -3.73 27.83 6.99
CA ALA A 130 -4.14 29.00 7.75
C ALA A 130 -5.62 29.32 7.47
N ILE A 131 -6.43 29.41 8.53
CA ILE A 131 -7.80 29.89 8.42
C ILE A 131 -7.76 31.42 8.59
N GLY A 132 -7.97 32.13 7.49
CA GLY A 132 -8.17 33.59 7.48
C GLY A 132 -9.59 34.00 7.85
#